data_AF-A0A3M1G3F2-F1
#
_entry.id   AF-A0A3M1G3F2-F1
#
_cell.length_a   1.000
_cell.length_b   1.000
_cell.length_c   1.000
_cell.angle_alpha   90.00
_cell.angle_beta   90.00
_cell.angle_gamma   90.00
#
_symmetry.space_group_name_H-M   'P 1'
#
loop_
_entity.id
_entity.type
_entity.pdbx_description
1 polymer ?
#
loop_
_entity_poly.entity_id
_entity_poly.type
_entity_poly.pdbx_seq_one_letter_code
_entity_poly.pdbx_strand_id
1 'polypeptide(L)'
;PWGERRLVRDHHNELFVEFVSAAAPERRMGVRFRAFDDGIGLRYEIPRNKTYKSDAITSELTEFAVAAQSTLWWIPARYWNRYEYLYRESPASEELTAHTPMTLRTPSGVHLSIHEAALVDYAGMSLRQIGRGRFKADLAPWSDGALVKFDGALTSPWRTIQISPDAKGLLNSSLILNLNEPNKIGDVSWFEPGKYVGVWWEMHIGDSSWGMAPVHGATTENVKRYIDFAAKYGFTGVLVEGWNIGWDEDWPGNGKVFDFTKSYADFDLAALGAYAREKGVRIIGHHETGGAVTHYERQMGAAFQLYEDNGIRVVKTGYVADGGGIQRIDDKGIERREWHDGQFMAVHHLNVVKAAARHKIAVNAHEPVKDTGLRRTYPNWVAREGARGQEYNAWGQPPNPPEHEAMLAFTRMLSGPMDFTPGIFDLEPNKRPPVRADMTRADPDIRVQTTLAKQLALYVVLYSPIQMAADLPENYEKRPDAFQFIVDVPADWEESIGLAGEVGDYVAIARKERGGEDWFIGAVTDENPRTLGIPLAFLDRGRDYVAEIYRDGAQANWKDNPYDMIIEKRTITSGDALQLPLAPGGGAAIRLRPAG
;
A
#
# COMPACT_ATOMS: atom_id res chain seq x y z
N PRO A 1 -0.45 2.78 17.76
CA PRO A 1 0.43 1.68 18.25
C PRO A 1 1.74 1.66 17.46
N TRP A 2 1.61 1.69 16.14
CA TRP A 2 2.64 1.95 15.14
C TRP A 2 2.06 3.01 14.16
N GLY A 3 2.90 3.63 13.33
CA GLY A 3 2.45 4.66 12.38
C GLY A 3 3.59 5.46 11.76
N GLU A 4 3.22 6.28 10.79
CA GLU A 4 4.04 7.38 10.26
C GLU A 4 4.30 8.47 11.31
N ARG A 5 3.51 8.50 12.40
CA ARG A 5 3.69 9.38 13.55
C ARG A 5 3.13 8.73 14.81
N ARG A 6 3.68 9.05 15.98
CA ARG A 6 3.22 8.49 17.27
C ARG A 6 1.95 9.15 17.77
N LEU A 7 1.90 10.48 17.72
CA LEU A 7 0.80 11.29 18.20
C LEU A 7 0.04 11.88 17.02
N VAL A 8 -1.25 11.57 16.93
CA VAL A 8 -2.15 12.12 15.91
C VAL A 8 -3.10 13.09 16.60
N ARG A 9 -3.06 14.36 16.19
CA ARG A 9 -3.98 15.38 16.69
C ARG A 9 -5.31 15.28 15.93
N ASP A 10 -6.41 15.13 16.67
CA ASP A 10 -7.77 15.27 16.16
C ASP A 10 -8.33 16.62 16.63
N HIS A 11 -8.43 17.57 15.72
CA HIS A 11 -8.92 18.92 15.99
C HIS A 11 -9.82 19.36 14.84
N HIS A 12 -11.12 19.45 15.11
CA HIS A 12 -12.12 19.82 14.12
C HIS A 12 -13.31 20.53 14.76
N ASN A 13 -14.04 21.29 13.95
CA ASN A 13 -15.41 21.68 14.25
C ASN A 13 -16.37 20.65 13.64
N GLU A 14 -17.50 20.38 14.30
CA GLU A 14 -18.50 19.42 13.82
C GLU A 14 -19.87 20.10 13.65
N LEU A 15 -20.59 19.74 12.59
CA LEU A 15 -21.97 20.14 12.34
C LEU A 15 -22.80 18.90 11.98
N PHE A 16 -23.95 18.73 12.65
CA PHE A 16 -24.93 17.71 12.30
C PHE A 16 -26.22 18.38 11.81
N VAL A 17 -26.63 18.04 10.58
CA VAL A 17 -27.85 18.58 9.96
C VAL A 17 -28.84 17.44 9.76
N GLU A 18 -30.04 17.57 10.33
CA GLU A 18 -31.13 16.60 10.14
C GLU A 18 -32.08 17.09 9.03
N PHE A 19 -32.34 16.22 8.05
CA PHE A 19 -33.32 16.42 6.99
C PHE A 19 -34.54 15.54 7.25
N VAL A 20 -35.73 16.13 7.12
CA VAL A 20 -37.02 15.44 7.29
C VAL A 20 -37.82 15.59 6.01
N SER A 21 -38.42 14.50 5.50
CA SER A 21 -39.24 14.55 4.29
C SER A 21 -40.50 15.40 4.49
N ALA A 22 -40.79 16.26 3.52
CA ALA A 22 -41.99 17.10 3.56
C ALA A 22 -43.31 16.32 3.38
N ALA A 23 -43.26 15.16 2.72
CA ALA A 23 -44.41 14.30 2.46
C ALA A 23 -44.36 13.01 3.30
N ALA A 24 -45.54 12.45 3.58
CA ALA A 24 -45.68 11.16 4.25
C ALA A 24 -45.30 9.98 3.32
N PRO A 25 -44.76 8.88 3.88
CA PRO A 25 -44.38 8.73 5.28
C PRO A 25 -43.11 9.54 5.63
N GLU A 26 -43.01 9.99 6.88
CA GLU A 26 -41.85 10.73 7.38
C GLU A 26 -40.56 9.90 7.22
N ARG A 27 -39.56 10.49 6.57
CA ARG A 27 -38.21 9.96 6.41
C ARG A 27 -37.21 10.96 6.98
N ARG A 28 -36.23 10.44 7.71
CA ARG A 28 -35.16 11.23 8.34
C ARG A 28 -33.81 10.81 7.80
N MET A 29 -32.94 11.77 7.58
CA MET A 29 -31.54 11.55 7.23
C MET A 29 -30.70 12.63 7.90
N GLY A 30 -29.70 12.22 8.67
CA GLY A 30 -28.66 13.11 9.18
C GLY A 30 -27.50 13.21 8.21
N VAL A 31 -26.87 14.39 8.14
CA VAL A 31 -25.56 14.57 7.52
C VAL A 31 -24.63 15.19 8.55
N ARG A 32 -23.54 14.51 8.85
CA ARG A 32 -22.50 14.97 9.76
C ARG A 32 -21.32 15.50 8.96
N PHE A 33 -20.85 16.70 9.29
CA PHE A 33 -19.68 17.34 8.73
C PHE A 33 -18.63 17.52 9.82
N ARG A 34 -17.36 17.28 9.49
CA ARG A 34 -16.19 17.65 10.28
C ARG A 34 -15.26 18.50 9.45
N ALA A 35 -14.92 19.69 9.94
CA ALA A 35 -14.00 20.60 9.28
C ALA A 35 -12.71 20.69 10.11
N PHE A 36 -11.61 20.30 9.49
CA PHE A 36 -10.25 20.34 10.00
C PHE A 36 -9.49 21.49 9.32
N ASP A 37 -8.30 21.83 9.83
CA ASP A 37 -7.44 22.84 9.21
C ASP A 37 -6.94 22.40 7.81
N ASP A 38 -6.91 21.09 7.55
CA ASP A 38 -6.35 20.45 6.35
C ASP A 38 -7.39 19.71 5.49
N GLY A 39 -8.69 19.85 5.78
CA GLY A 39 -9.74 19.24 4.98
C GLY A 39 -11.09 19.09 5.66
N ILE A 40 -12.00 18.38 4.99
CA ILE A 40 -13.40 18.20 5.41
C ILE A 40 -13.78 16.73 5.24
N GLY A 41 -14.53 16.20 6.22
CA GLY A 41 -15.21 14.91 6.11
C GLY A 41 -16.73 15.10 6.20
N LEU A 42 -17.51 14.37 5.40
CA LEU A 42 -18.96 14.29 5.54
C LEU A 42 -19.47 12.85 5.49
N ARG A 43 -20.54 12.52 6.21
CA ARG A 43 -21.21 11.21 6.10
C ARG A 43 -22.71 11.31 6.34
N TYR A 44 -23.44 10.33 5.80
CA TYR A 44 -24.88 10.18 5.98
C TYR A 44 -25.20 9.24 7.14
N GLU A 45 -26.19 9.59 7.95
CA GLU A 45 -26.68 8.80 9.07
C GLU A 45 -28.21 8.64 8.94
N ILE A 46 -28.66 7.46 8.52
CA ILE A 46 -30.09 7.11 8.42
C ILE A 46 -30.47 6.36 9.69
N PRO A 47 -31.34 6.93 10.56
CA PRO A 47 -31.78 6.26 11.77
C PRO A 47 -32.66 5.06 11.44
N ARG A 48 -32.68 4.07 12.33
CA ARG A 48 -33.56 2.90 12.19
C ARG A 48 -35.02 3.37 12.13
N ASN A 49 -35.71 3.00 11.06
CA ASN A 49 -37.14 3.27 10.87
C ASN A 49 -37.94 1.96 11.02
N LYS A 50 -39.10 2.01 11.69
CA LYS A 50 -39.99 0.83 11.86
C LYS A 50 -40.74 0.46 10.57
N THR A 51 -40.82 1.38 9.61
CA THR A 51 -41.63 1.25 8.39
C THR A 51 -40.90 0.56 7.24
N TYR A 52 -39.56 0.62 7.20
CA TYR A 52 -38.71 -0.03 6.19
C TYR A 52 -37.60 -0.80 6.90
N LYS A 53 -37.66 -2.14 6.85
CA LYS A 53 -36.73 -3.02 7.57
C LYS A 53 -35.47 -3.30 6.75
N SER A 54 -35.62 -3.89 5.57
CA SER A 54 -34.52 -4.10 4.62
C SER A 54 -34.67 -3.18 3.41
N ASP A 55 -33.61 -2.48 3.03
CA ASP A 55 -33.58 -1.68 1.81
C ASP A 55 -32.21 -1.84 1.12
N ALA A 56 -32.13 -1.36 -0.12
CA ALA A 56 -30.92 -1.35 -0.90
C ALA A 56 -30.69 0.03 -1.52
N ILE A 57 -29.46 0.54 -1.38
CA ILE A 57 -29.02 1.73 -2.09
C ILE A 57 -28.80 1.33 -3.56
N THR A 58 -29.45 2.03 -4.47
CA THR A 58 -29.26 1.89 -5.93
C THR A 58 -28.52 3.08 -6.54
N SER A 59 -28.38 4.18 -5.80
CA SER A 59 -27.54 5.31 -6.16
C SER A 59 -27.22 6.15 -4.92
N GLU A 60 -25.98 6.62 -4.83
CA GLU A 60 -25.60 7.69 -3.90
C GLU A 60 -25.49 9.00 -4.69
N LEU A 61 -26.14 10.07 -4.22
CA LEU A 61 -26.25 11.34 -4.95
C LEU A 61 -25.17 12.37 -4.56
N THR A 62 -24.15 11.96 -3.79
CA THR A 62 -23.05 12.82 -3.40
C THR A 62 -22.30 13.34 -4.63
N GLU A 63 -22.06 14.64 -4.68
CA GLU A 63 -21.33 15.28 -5.78
C GLU A 63 -20.15 16.12 -5.26
N PHE A 64 -19.10 16.16 -6.07
CA PHE A 64 -17.93 17.00 -5.91
C PHE A 64 -17.79 17.86 -7.17
N ALA A 65 -18.04 19.16 -7.04
CA ALA A 65 -17.93 20.12 -8.14
C ALA A 65 -16.65 20.94 -8.01
N VAL A 66 -15.78 20.86 -9.00
CA VAL A 66 -14.50 21.58 -9.10
C VAL A 66 -14.46 22.42 -10.38
N ALA A 67 -13.51 23.37 -10.46
CA ALA A 67 -13.29 24.13 -11.68
C ALA A 67 -12.89 23.18 -12.83
N ALA A 68 -13.51 23.33 -14.00
CA ALA A 68 -13.29 22.44 -15.15
C ALA A 68 -11.84 22.47 -15.68
N GLN A 69 -11.09 23.54 -15.38
CA GLN A 69 -9.68 23.71 -15.73
C GLN A 69 -8.71 23.13 -14.68
N SER A 70 -9.21 22.50 -13.61
CA SER A 70 -8.35 21.84 -12.62
C SER A 70 -7.61 20.68 -13.27
N THR A 71 -6.32 20.52 -12.99
CA THR A 71 -5.54 19.35 -13.39
C THR A 71 -5.87 18.20 -12.43
N LEU A 72 -6.11 17.00 -12.95
CA LEU A 72 -6.40 15.78 -12.20
C LEU A 72 -5.28 14.77 -12.40
N TRP A 73 -4.92 14.05 -11.33
CA TRP A 73 -4.10 12.84 -11.38
C TRP A 73 -4.92 11.65 -10.87
N TRP A 74 -5.17 10.68 -11.73
CA TRP A 74 -6.16 9.62 -11.47
C TRP A 74 -5.82 8.30 -12.17
N ILE A 75 -6.42 7.22 -11.66
CA ILE A 75 -6.45 5.91 -12.32
C ILE A 75 -7.90 5.53 -12.67
N PRO A 76 -8.14 4.83 -13.79
CA PRO A 76 -9.49 4.43 -14.17
C PRO A 76 -10.12 3.49 -13.15
N ALA A 77 -11.40 3.68 -12.86
CA ALA A 77 -12.21 2.76 -12.08
C ALA A 77 -13.05 1.84 -12.97
N ARG A 78 -13.44 0.67 -12.42
CA ARG A 78 -14.26 -0.35 -13.10
C ARG A 78 -13.58 -1.03 -14.30
N TYR A 79 -12.26 -0.92 -14.37
CA TYR A 79 -11.47 -1.59 -15.40
C TYR A 79 -10.96 -2.96 -14.88
N TRP A 80 -10.45 -3.78 -15.79
CA TRP A 80 -10.07 -5.17 -15.52
C TRP A 80 -8.95 -5.31 -14.48
N ASN A 81 -8.03 -4.36 -14.38
CA ASN A 81 -6.85 -4.47 -13.51
C ASN A 81 -7.00 -3.71 -12.18
N ARG A 82 -8.23 -3.59 -11.67
CA ARG A 82 -8.50 -3.07 -10.32
C ARG A 82 -7.85 -1.69 -10.09
N TYR A 83 -6.96 -1.57 -9.11
CA TYR A 83 -6.20 -0.35 -8.78
C TYR A 83 -4.82 -0.29 -9.46
N GLU A 84 -4.38 -1.33 -10.17
CA GLU A 84 -3.04 -1.46 -10.71
C GLU A 84 -2.94 -0.85 -12.12
N TYR A 85 -3.20 0.44 -12.19
CA TYR A 85 -2.98 1.25 -13.38
C TYR A 85 -1.92 2.32 -13.12
N LEU A 86 -1.27 2.75 -14.20
CA LEU A 86 -0.48 3.98 -14.18
C LEU A 86 -1.41 5.18 -14.07
N TYR A 87 -0.98 6.18 -13.31
CA TYR A 87 -1.71 7.44 -13.19
C TYR A 87 -1.76 8.18 -14.52
N ARG A 88 -2.86 8.90 -14.73
CA ARG A 88 -3.08 9.77 -15.88
C ARG A 88 -3.24 11.19 -15.40
N GLU A 89 -2.71 12.11 -16.19
CA GLU A 89 -2.98 13.53 -16.04
C GLU A 89 -4.03 13.98 -17.07
N SER A 90 -5.06 14.70 -16.62
CA SER A 90 -6.05 15.32 -17.52
C SER A 90 -6.71 16.54 -16.87
N PRO A 91 -7.27 17.48 -17.64
CA PRO A 91 -8.16 18.49 -17.09
C PRO A 91 -9.47 17.88 -16.59
N ALA A 92 -10.09 18.51 -15.59
CA ALA A 92 -11.38 18.09 -15.03
C ALA A 92 -12.57 18.24 -15.99
N SER A 93 -12.34 18.69 -17.23
CA SER A 93 -13.34 18.73 -18.29
C SER A 93 -13.45 17.44 -19.11
N GLU A 94 -12.49 16.52 -19.00
CA GLU A 94 -12.49 15.25 -19.74
C GLU A 94 -13.28 14.17 -19.01
N GLU A 95 -14.28 13.59 -19.69
CA GLU A 95 -15.15 12.57 -19.12
C GLU A 95 -14.37 11.33 -18.68
N LEU A 96 -14.50 11.00 -17.40
CA LEU A 96 -13.80 9.88 -16.78
C LEU A 96 -14.61 9.23 -15.65
N THR A 97 -14.18 8.02 -15.28
CA THR A 97 -14.52 7.40 -14.00
C THR A 97 -13.21 7.02 -13.31
N ALA A 98 -12.95 7.61 -12.14
CA ALA A 98 -11.69 7.46 -11.42
C ALA A 98 -11.86 6.71 -10.08
N HIS A 99 -10.87 5.94 -9.69
CA HIS A 99 -10.72 5.53 -8.30
C HIS A 99 -10.28 6.71 -7.43
N THR A 100 -10.33 6.53 -6.12
CA THR A 100 -9.81 7.50 -5.13
C THR A 100 -8.68 6.86 -4.32
N PRO A 101 -7.70 7.61 -3.76
CA PRO A 101 -7.64 9.07 -3.73
C PRO A 101 -7.43 9.69 -5.11
N MET A 102 -8.35 10.58 -5.50
CA MET A 102 -8.22 11.35 -6.75
C MET A 102 -7.70 12.73 -6.39
N THR A 103 -6.47 13.01 -6.79
CA THR A 103 -5.78 14.25 -6.46
C THR A 103 -5.89 15.25 -7.59
N LEU A 104 -6.02 16.53 -7.26
CA LEU A 104 -6.17 17.59 -8.23
C LEU A 104 -5.55 18.91 -7.79
N ARG A 105 -5.20 19.73 -8.77
CA ARG A 105 -4.73 21.11 -8.58
C ARG A 105 -5.68 22.07 -9.28
N THR A 106 -6.24 23.00 -8.52
CA THR A 106 -7.13 24.04 -9.07
C THR A 106 -6.34 25.06 -9.90
N PRO A 107 -7.01 25.88 -10.73
CA PRO A 107 -6.34 26.99 -11.45
C PRO A 107 -5.64 28.00 -10.54
N SER A 108 -6.03 28.07 -9.26
CA SER A 108 -5.40 28.94 -8.26
C SER A 108 -4.14 28.35 -7.62
N GLY A 109 -3.79 27.10 -7.93
CA GLY A 109 -2.66 26.38 -7.35
C GLY A 109 -2.99 25.55 -6.09
N VAL A 110 -4.18 25.72 -5.50
CA VAL A 110 -4.64 24.90 -4.37
C VAL A 110 -4.75 23.44 -4.78
N HIS A 111 -4.22 22.56 -3.95
CA HIS A 111 -4.27 21.11 -4.12
C HIS A 111 -5.38 20.50 -3.27
N LEU A 112 -6.10 19.54 -3.84
CA LEU A 112 -7.14 18.79 -3.16
C LEU A 112 -6.96 17.29 -3.42
N SER A 113 -7.42 16.45 -2.49
CA SER A 113 -7.60 15.02 -2.74
C SER A 113 -8.96 14.55 -2.25
N ILE A 114 -9.74 13.95 -3.15
CA ILE A 114 -11.06 13.39 -2.85
C ILE A 114 -10.92 11.90 -2.58
N HIS A 115 -11.41 11.47 -1.43
CA HIS A 115 -11.32 10.09 -0.97
C HIS A 115 -12.47 9.74 -0.01
N GLU A 116 -12.35 8.62 0.71
CA GLU A 116 -13.28 8.22 1.77
C GLU A 116 -12.54 7.63 2.98
N ALA A 117 -13.19 7.65 4.15
CA ALA A 117 -12.65 7.07 5.37
C ALA A 117 -13.67 6.17 6.07
N ALA A 118 -13.18 5.13 6.76
CA ALA A 118 -13.97 4.14 7.48
C ALA A 118 -14.98 3.38 6.59
N LEU A 119 -14.49 2.77 5.49
CA LEU A 119 -15.30 1.90 4.63
C LEU A 119 -15.65 0.59 5.34
N VAL A 120 -16.78 0.56 6.04
CA VAL A 120 -17.27 -0.60 6.81
C VAL A 120 -18.71 -0.90 6.40
N ASP A 121 -18.96 -2.13 5.97
CA ASP A 121 -20.30 -2.61 5.57
C ASP A 121 -21.00 -1.69 4.55
N TYR A 122 -20.22 -1.21 3.58
CA TYR A 122 -20.66 -0.32 2.51
C TYR A 122 -19.80 -0.57 1.27
N ALA A 123 -20.28 -0.16 0.09
CA ALA A 123 -19.52 -0.29 -1.16
C ALA A 123 -18.52 0.85 -1.34
N GLY A 124 -17.33 0.53 -1.85
CA GLY A 124 -16.28 1.50 -2.14
C GLY A 124 -16.71 2.49 -3.22
N MET A 125 -16.33 3.75 -3.01
CA MET A 125 -16.63 4.88 -3.89
C MET A 125 -15.55 5.08 -4.96
N SER A 126 -15.92 5.00 -6.22
CA SER A 126 -15.26 5.70 -7.33
C SER A 126 -15.95 7.04 -7.61
N LEU A 127 -15.36 7.85 -8.48
CA LEU A 127 -15.89 9.14 -8.91
C LEU A 127 -16.20 9.08 -10.40
N ARG A 128 -17.48 9.13 -10.75
CA ARG A 128 -17.93 9.18 -12.14
C ARG A 128 -18.28 10.60 -12.52
N GLN A 129 -17.73 11.09 -13.61
CA GLN A 129 -18.07 12.40 -14.11
C GLN A 129 -19.49 12.42 -14.69
N ILE A 130 -20.26 13.45 -14.35
CA ILE A 130 -21.64 13.67 -14.83
C ILE A 130 -21.81 15.03 -15.53
N GLY A 131 -20.71 15.77 -15.67
CA GLY A 131 -20.63 17.07 -16.33
C GLY A 131 -19.24 17.66 -16.14
N ARG A 132 -18.90 18.72 -16.88
CA ARG A 132 -17.58 19.37 -16.80
C ARG A 132 -17.28 19.80 -15.35
N GLY A 133 -16.21 19.24 -14.75
CA GLY A 133 -15.84 19.48 -13.36
C GLY A 133 -16.80 18.94 -12.30
N ARG A 134 -17.83 18.15 -12.65
CA ARG A 134 -18.80 17.59 -11.70
C ARG A 134 -18.67 16.08 -11.61
N PHE A 135 -18.28 15.59 -10.44
CA PHE A 135 -18.10 14.18 -10.14
C PHE A 135 -19.17 13.71 -9.18
N LYS A 136 -19.80 12.58 -9.48
CA LYS A 136 -20.77 11.91 -8.61
C LYS A 136 -20.13 10.67 -8.00
N ALA A 137 -20.48 10.37 -6.74
CA ALA A 137 -20.15 9.09 -6.13
C ALA A 137 -20.69 7.92 -6.97
N ASP A 138 -19.80 6.98 -7.29
CA ASP A 138 -20.08 5.78 -8.08
C ASP A 138 -19.68 4.57 -7.27
N LEU A 139 -20.66 3.91 -6.64
CA LEU A 139 -20.38 2.78 -5.74
C LEU A 139 -20.29 1.48 -6.52
N ALA A 140 -19.41 0.59 -6.10
CA ALA A 140 -19.28 -0.75 -6.64
C ALA A 140 -20.56 -1.58 -6.39
N PRO A 141 -21.24 -2.09 -7.45
CA PRO A 141 -22.46 -2.87 -7.28
C PRO A 141 -22.15 -4.29 -6.81
N TRP A 142 -23.12 -4.89 -6.12
CA TRP A 142 -23.29 -6.34 -6.03
C TRP A 142 -23.63 -6.92 -7.40
N SER A 143 -23.46 -8.24 -7.56
CA SER A 143 -23.81 -8.97 -8.78
C SER A 143 -25.28 -8.83 -9.22
N ASP A 144 -26.18 -8.45 -8.31
CA ASP A 144 -27.61 -8.23 -8.59
C ASP A 144 -27.97 -6.75 -8.85
N GLY A 145 -26.99 -5.85 -8.87
CA GLY A 145 -27.14 -4.44 -9.19
C GLY A 145 -27.44 -3.53 -7.98
N ALA A 146 -27.73 -4.08 -6.80
CA ALA A 146 -27.77 -3.28 -5.58
C ALA A 146 -26.36 -2.73 -5.27
N LEU A 147 -26.24 -1.52 -4.73
CA LEU A 147 -24.95 -0.96 -4.34
C LEU A 147 -24.62 -1.27 -2.88
N VAL A 148 -25.59 -1.08 -1.99
CA VAL A 148 -25.43 -1.37 -0.55
C VAL A 148 -26.73 -1.98 -0.04
N LYS A 149 -26.64 -3.12 0.63
CA LYS A 149 -27.75 -3.80 1.31
C LYS A 149 -27.64 -3.55 2.81
N PHE A 150 -28.72 -3.13 3.45
CA PHE A 150 -28.71 -2.84 4.89
C PHE A 150 -30.05 -3.17 5.56
N ASP A 151 -30.01 -3.42 6.88
CA ASP A 151 -31.19 -3.70 7.71
C ASP A 151 -31.34 -2.65 8.83
N GLY A 152 -32.32 -1.76 8.67
CA GLY A 152 -32.69 -0.75 9.65
C GLY A 152 -31.90 0.54 9.54
N ALA A 153 -30.84 0.69 10.36
CA ALA A 153 -30.03 1.92 10.37
C ALA A 153 -28.86 1.81 9.39
N LEU A 154 -28.44 2.93 8.83
CA LEU A 154 -27.32 3.01 7.91
C LEU A 154 -26.44 4.18 8.28
N THR A 155 -25.12 3.99 8.26
CA THR A 155 -24.14 5.07 8.28
C THR A 155 -23.21 4.89 7.11
N SER A 156 -23.10 5.89 6.24
CA SER A 156 -22.13 5.81 5.14
C SER A 156 -20.70 5.93 5.70
N PRO A 157 -19.70 5.45 4.95
CA PRO A 157 -18.33 5.90 5.13
C PRO A 157 -18.26 7.42 5.02
N TRP A 158 -17.22 8.02 5.60
CA TRP A 158 -16.95 9.43 5.39
C TRP A 158 -16.50 9.66 3.96
N ARG A 159 -17.00 10.72 3.31
CA ARG A 159 -16.44 11.28 2.08
C ARG A 159 -15.51 12.41 2.48
N THR A 160 -14.28 12.39 1.99
CA THR A 160 -13.22 13.28 2.46
C THR A 160 -12.68 14.13 1.34
N ILE A 161 -12.37 15.38 1.67
CA ILE A 161 -11.67 16.31 0.80
C ILE A 161 -10.51 16.87 1.60
N GLN A 162 -9.28 16.42 1.32
CA GLN A 162 -8.08 17.07 1.83
C GLN A 162 -7.84 18.34 1.01
N ILE A 163 -7.38 19.41 1.66
CA ILE A 163 -7.19 20.72 1.03
C ILE A 163 -5.89 21.32 1.53
N SER A 164 -5.03 21.75 0.61
CA SER A 164 -3.74 22.36 0.93
C SER A 164 -3.38 23.44 -0.09
N PRO A 165 -2.70 24.54 0.31
CA PRO A 165 -2.18 25.52 -0.64
C PRO A 165 -1.13 24.95 -1.60
N ASP A 166 -0.46 23.85 -1.25
CA ASP A 166 0.57 23.17 -2.04
C ASP A 166 0.46 21.63 -1.95
N ALA A 167 1.17 20.90 -2.83
CA ALA A 167 1.11 19.43 -2.86
C ALA A 167 1.64 18.79 -1.57
N LYS A 168 2.77 19.29 -1.03
CA LYS A 168 3.39 18.72 0.18
C LYS A 168 2.50 18.77 1.41
N GLY A 169 1.61 19.76 1.54
CA GLY A 169 0.67 19.82 2.65
C GLY A 169 -0.32 18.65 2.69
N LEU A 170 -0.64 18.04 1.53
CA LEU A 170 -1.47 16.82 1.50
C LEU A 170 -0.81 15.65 2.24
N LEU A 171 0.52 15.52 2.17
CA LEU A 171 1.29 14.44 2.82
C LEU A 171 1.25 14.51 4.36
N ASN A 172 1.05 15.72 4.90
CA ASN A 172 1.13 15.99 6.34
C ASN A 172 -0.21 15.82 7.06
N SER A 173 -1.28 15.56 6.30
CA SER A 173 -2.62 15.42 6.85
C SER A 173 -2.82 14.10 7.61
N SER A 174 -3.64 14.14 8.66
CA SER A 174 -4.10 12.95 9.40
C SER A 174 -5.61 12.72 9.25
N LEU A 175 -6.26 13.40 8.29
CA LEU A 175 -7.71 13.41 8.11
C LEU A 175 -8.31 11.99 8.06
N ILE A 176 -7.73 11.11 7.25
CA ILE A 176 -8.24 9.75 7.04
C ILE A 176 -8.24 8.95 8.36
N LEU A 177 -7.15 9.01 9.14
CA LEU A 177 -7.08 8.35 10.44
C LEU A 177 -8.07 8.95 11.44
N ASN A 178 -8.17 10.29 11.53
CA ASN A 178 -9.04 11.00 12.48
C ASN A 178 -10.53 10.65 12.31
N LEU A 179 -10.94 10.26 11.10
CA LEU A 179 -12.32 9.89 10.80
C LEU A 179 -12.66 8.41 11.08
N ASN A 180 -11.68 7.59 11.46
CA ASN A 180 -11.90 6.19 11.85
C ASN A 180 -12.17 6.03 13.34
N GLU A 181 -12.84 4.93 13.70
CA GLU A 181 -13.05 4.54 15.09
C GLU A 181 -11.70 4.26 15.79
N PRO A 182 -11.62 4.44 17.12
CA PRO A 182 -10.47 3.98 17.90
C PRO A 182 -10.25 2.46 17.79
N ASN A 183 -9.05 2.01 18.19
CA ASN A 183 -8.67 0.59 18.21
C ASN A 183 -9.71 -0.28 18.94
N LYS A 184 -10.20 -1.33 18.27
CA LYS A 184 -11.20 -2.29 18.78
C LYS A 184 -10.64 -3.68 19.10
N ILE A 185 -9.35 -3.93 18.86
CA ILE A 185 -8.73 -5.24 19.14
C ILE A 185 -7.84 -5.22 20.39
N GLY A 186 -7.85 -4.12 21.16
CA GLY A 186 -7.17 -4.04 22.45
C GLY A 186 -5.65 -4.01 22.31
N ASP A 187 -4.96 -4.84 23.08
CA ASP A 187 -3.50 -4.92 23.03
C ASP A 187 -3.02 -5.51 21.69
N VAL A 188 -2.09 -4.79 21.08
CA VAL A 188 -1.47 -5.12 19.79
C VAL A 188 0.05 -5.20 19.87
N SER A 189 0.62 -5.32 21.08
CA SER A 189 2.07 -5.47 21.29
C SER A 189 2.66 -6.75 20.68
N TRP A 190 1.81 -7.68 20.23
CA TRP A 190 2.21 -8.90 19.55
C TRP A 190 2.64 -8.67 18.09
N PHE A 191 2.32 -7.51 17.51
CA PHE A 191 2.83 -7.07 16.21
C PHE A 191 3.85 -5.95 16.41
N GLU A 192 5.00 -6.11 15.77
CA GLU A 192 6.07 -5.13 15.74
C GLU A 192 6.36 -4.80 14.27
N PRO A 193 6.36 -3.51 13.87
CA PRO A 193 6.83 -3.09 12.56
C PRO A 193 8.26 -3.56 12.31
N GLY A 194 8.59 -3.84 11.06
CA GLY A 194 9.92 -4.34 10.71
C GLY A 194 10.15 -4.48 9.22
N LYS A 195 11.37 -4.90 8.88
CA LYS A 195 11.74 -5.23 7.51
C LYS A 195 11.69 -6.74 7.29
N TYR A 196 11.41 -7.16 6.07
CA TYR A 196 11.41 -8.56 5.67
C TYR A 196 12.05 -8.76 4.30
N VAL A 197 12.44 -10.01 4.00
CA VAL A 197 12.85 -10.47 2.66
C VAL A 197 11.88 -11.57 2.21
N GLY A 198 12.02 -12.10 1.00
CA GLY A 198 11.14 -13.21 0.63
C GLY A 198 11.57 -14.01 -0.59
N VAL A 199 11.19 -15.29 -0.57
CA VAL A 199 11.07 -16.14 -1.75
C VAL A 199 9.85 -15.62 -2.50
N TRP A 200 10.10 -14.66 -3.41
CA TRP A 200 9.08 -13.85 -4.07
C TRP A 200 9.55 -13.35 -5.44
N TRP A 201 10.58 -12.50 -5.46
CA TRP A 201 11.05 -11.86 -6.68
C TRP A 201 11.55 -12.85 -7.73
N GLU A 202 12.17 -13.95 -7.27
CA GLU A 202 12.63 -15.05 -8.13
C GLU A 202 11.51 -15.64 -9.00
N MET A 203 10.25 -15.64 -8.54
CA MET A 203 9.12 -16.06 -9.37
C MET A 203 8.73 -15.00 -10.40
N HIS A 204 8.69 -13.72 -10.00
CA HIS A 204 8.32 -12.62 -10.91
C HIS A 204 9.31 -12.42 -12.07
N ILE A 205 10.61 -12.68 -11.85
CA ILE A 205 11.64 -12.54 -12.89
C ILE A 205 11.94 -13.84 -13.66
N GLY A 206 11.22 -14.92 -13.35
CA GLY A 206 11.39 -16.22 -14.02
C GLY A 206 12.67 -16.97 -13.65
N ASP A 207 13.17 -16.80 -12.42
CA ASP A 207 14.24 -17.65 -11.85
C ASP A 207 13.69 -18.91 -11.19
N SER A 208 12.45 -18.86 -10.72
CA SER A 208 11.76 -19.97 -10.08
C SER A 208 10.26 -19.92 -10.39
N SER A 209 9.53 -20.94 -9.96
CA SER A 209 8.09 -21.08 -10.09
C SER A 209 7.43 -21.15 -8.72
N TRP A 210 6.19 -20.68 -8.64
CA TRP A 210 5.34 -20.92 -7.46
C TRP A 210 4.96 -22.40 -7.33
N GLY A 211 4.65 -23.08 -8.45
CA GLY A 211 4.45 -24.53 -8.48
C GLY A 211 5.75 -25.32 -8.47
N MET A 212 5.66 -26.65 -8.38
CA MET A 212 6.82 -27.55 -8.28
C MET A 212 7.71 -27.51 -9.53
N ALA A 213 7.12 -27.25 -10.68
CA ALA A 213 7.81 -27.16 -11.97
C ALA A 213 7.68 -25.74 -12.56
N PRO A 214 8.69 -25.28 -13.33
CA PRO A 214 9.95 -25.94 -13.64
C PRO A 214 10.97 -26.00 -12.48
N VAL A 215 11.03 -24.98 -11.62
CA VAL A 215 12.00 -24.87 -10.52
C VAL A 215 11.29 -24.25 -9.32
N HIS A 216 10.89 -25.06 -8.37
CA HIS A 216 10.13 -24.59 -7.21
C HIS A 216 10.95 -23.63 -6.32
N GLY A 217 10.41 -22.44 -6.06
CA GLY A 217 11.04 -21.45 -5.18
C GLY A 217 10.91 -21.81 -3.69
N ALA A 218 9.73 -22.28 -3.25
CA ALA A 218 9.41 -22.51 -1.85
C ALA A 218 9.88 -23.88 -1.33
N THR A 219 11.17 -24.17 -1.46
CA THR A 219 11.77 -25.37 -0.88
C THR A 219 12.29 -25.10 0.53
N THR A 220 12.36 -26.15 1.35
CA THR A 220 12.95 -26.06 2.70
C THR A 220 14.38 -25.55 2.68
N GLU A 221 15.17 -25.94 1.68
CA GLU A 221 16.56 -25.49 1.52
C GLU A 221 16.64 -24.00 1.18
N ASN A 222 15.90 -23.54 0.17
CA ASN A 222 15.92 -22.13 -0.23
C ASN A 222 15.42 -21.23 0.90
N VAL A 223 14.33 -21.62 1.57
CA VAL A 223 13.77 -20.82 2.67
C VAL A 223 14.74 -20.73 3.85
N LYS A 224 15.50 -21.79 4.17
CA LYS A 224 16.58 -21.71 5.17
C LYS A 224 17.67 -20.72 4.77
N ARG A 225 18.05 -20.66 3.49
CA ARG A 225 19.00 -19.67 2.96
C ARG A 225 18.51 -18.23 3.19
N TYR A 226 17.24 -17.97 2.92
CA TYR A 226 16.64 -16.64 3.19
C TYR A 226 16.52 -16.35 4.69
N ILE A 227 16.22 -17.34 5.54
CA ILE A 227 16.21 -17.18 7.01
C ILE A 227 17.61 -16.80 7.51
N ASP A 228 18.66 -17.47 7.01
CA ASP A 228 20.04 -17.17 7.38
C ASP A 228 20.47 -15.76 6.94
N PHE A 229 20.07 -15.35 5.73
CA PHE A 229 20.28 -13.97 5.26
C PHE A 229 19.52 -12.96 6.14
N ALA A 230 18.25 -13.21 6.43
CA ALA A 230 17.43 -12.35 7.27
C ALA A 230 18.06 -12.17 8.66
N ALA A 231 18.48 -13.26 9.30
CA ALA A 231 19.13 -13.23 10.60
C ALA A 231 20.47 -12.48 10.58
N LYS A 232 21.28 -12.68 9.54
CA LYS A 232 22.58 -12.00 9.36
C LYS A 232 22.45 -10.48 9.28
N TYR A 233 21.38 -9.98 8.65
CA TYR A 233 21.21 -8.56 8.35
C TYR A 233 20.07 -7.88 9.13
N GLY A 234 19.49 -8.56 10.12
CA GLY A 234 18.50 -7.97 11.03
C GLY A 234 17.10 -7.81 10.44
N PHE A 235 16.70 -8.61 9.45
CA PHE A 235 15.33 -8.68 8.98
C PHE A 235 14.48 -9.55 9.91
N THR A 236 13.25 -9.10 10.16
CA THR A 236 12.34 -9.73 11.13
C THR A 236 11.62 -10.95 10.55
N GLY A 237 11.54 -11.07 9.23
CA GLY A 237 10.84 -12.18 8.61
C GLY A 237 11.20 -12.50 7.16
N VAL A 238 10.73 -13.66 6.73
CA VAL A 238 10.87 -14.21 5.37
C VAL A 238 9.48 -14.56 4.84
N LEU A 239 9.02 -13.83 3.82
CA LEU A 239 7.83 -14.21 3.04
C LEU A 239 8.15 -15.43 2.18
N VAL A 240 7.20 -16.35 2.10
CA VAL A 240 7.30 -17.51 1.20
C VAL A 240 5.98 -17.68 0.45
N GLU A 241 6.02 -17.44 -0.86
CA GLU A 241 4.91 -17.78 -1.77
C GLU A 241 5.20 -19.10 -2.48
N GLY A 242 4.15 -19.80 -2.94
CA GLY A 242 4.30 -21.13 -3.56
C GLY A 242 4.34 -22.30 -2.58
N TRP A 243 4.29 -22.05 -1.26
CA TRP A 243 4.48 -23.10 -0.25
C TRP A 243 3.38 -24.18 -0.23
N ASN A 244 2.15 -23.84 -0.60
CA ASN A 244 0.95 -24.65 -0.42
C ASN A 244 0.43 -25.30 -1.71
N ILE A 245 -0.31 -26.40 -1.62
CA ILE A 245 -0.87 -27.06 -2.80
C ILE A 245 -1.82 -26.13 -3.58
N GLY A 246 -1.66 -26.09 -4.90
CA GLY A 246 -2.57 -25.43 -5.85
C GLY A 246 -1.88 -24.61 -6.95
N TRP A 247 -0.58 -24.31 -6.80
CA TRP A 247 0.17 -23.45 -7.73
C TRP A 247 0.58 -24.14 -9.05
N ASP A 248 0.50 -25.47 -9.13
CA ASP A 248 0.73 -26.20 -10.40
C ASP A 248 -0.42 -26.06 -11.40
N GLU A 249 -1.57 -25.57 -10.93
CA GLU A 249 -2.76 -25.35 -11.75
C GLU A 249 -2.76 -23.94 -12.35
N ASP A 250 -3.59 -23.71 -13.37
CA ASP A 250 -3.90 -22.36 -13.85
C ASP A 250 -4.80 -21.66 -12.81
N TRP A 251 -4.15 -21.08 -11.80
CA TRP A 251 -4.73 -20.52 -10.59
C TRP A 251 -5.29 -19.08 -10.71
N PRO A 252 -4.80 -18.18 -11.59
CA PRO A 252 -5.33 -16.83 -11.68
C PRO A 252 -6.84 -16.85 -12.00
N GLY A 253 -7.65 -16.23 -11.14
CA GLY A 253 -9.10 -16.27 -11.27
C GLY A 253 -9.74 -17.65 -11.11
N ASN A 254 -9.01 -18.67 -10.64
CA ASN A 254 -9.45 -20.05 -10.42
C ASN A 254 -8.91 -20.64 -9.09
N GLY A 255 -8.94 -19.88 -8.00
CA GLY A 255 -8.31 -20.32 -6.75
C GLY A 255 -9.03 -21.39 -5.93
N LYS A 256 -10.00 -22.13 -6.49
CA LYS A 256 -10.61 -23.31 -5.83
C LYS A 256 -9.62 -24.48 -5.66
N VAL A 257 -8.47 -24.38 -6.34
CA VAL A 257 -7.37 -25.35 -6.31
C VAL A 257 -6.53 -25.26 -5.03
N PHE A 258 -6.57 -24.12 -4.32
CA PHE A 258 -5.70 -23.89 -3.17
C PHE A 258 -6.15 -24.65 -1.91
N ASP A 259 -5.21 -25.33 -1.26
CA ASP A 259 -5.34 -25.83 0.11
C ASP A 259 -4.47 -24.95 1.02
N PHE A 260 -5.10 -24.20 1.94
CA PHE A 260 -4.39 -23.28 2.84
C PHE A 260 -3.81 -23.98 4.07
N THR A 261 -3.89 -25.31 4.12
CA THR A 261 -3.44 -26.13 5.26
C THR A 261 -2.43 -27.20 4.89
N LYS A 262 -2.12 -27.36 3.59
CA LYS A 262 -1.18 -28.38 3.10
C LYS A 262 -0.06 -27.77 2.28
N SER A 263 1.15 -28.07 2.69
CA SER A 263 2.38 -27.73 1.98
C SER A 263 2.67 -28.68 0.82
N TYR A 264 3.48 -28.24 -0.14
CA TYR A 264 4.20 -29.14 -1.05
C TYR A 264 5.19 -30.05 -0.30
N ALA A 265 5.57 -31.16 -0.94
CA ALA A 265 6.40 -32.20 -0.32
C ALA A 265 7.83 -31.76 0.02
N ASP A 266 8.33 -30.72 -0.64
CA ASP A 266 9.65 -30.12 -0.44
C ASP A 266 9.64 -28.91 0.53
N PHE A 267 8.48 -28.55 1.09
CA PHE A 267 8.32 -27.48 2.08
C PHE A 267 7.86 -28.00 3.45
N ASP A 268 8.79 -28.11 4.39
CA ASP A 268 8.50 -28.49 5.78
C ASP A 268 8.23 -27.26 6.65
N LEU A 269 6.96 -26.85 6.73
CA LEU A 269 6.53 -25.68 7.50
C LEU A 269 6.92 -25.76 8.98
N ALA A 270 6.83 -26.94 9.59
CA ALA A 270 7.14 -27.10 11.01
C ALA A 270 8.64 -26.96 11.29
N ALA A 271 9.48 -27.59 10.47
CA ALA A 271 10.92 -27.46 10.56
C ALA A 271 11.39 -26.03 10.27
N LEU A 272 10.80 -25.37 9.28
CA LEU A 272 11.10 -23.98 8.94
C LEU A 272 10.66 -23.02 10.04
N GLY A 273 9.47 -23.19 10.61
CA GLY A 273 9.00 -22.41 11.75
C GLY A 273 9.91 -22.55 12.97
N ALA A 274 10.41 -23.76 13.24
CA ALA A 274 11.40 -24.00 14.29
C ALA A 274 12.75 -23.33 14.00
N TYR A 275 13.27 -23.49 12.77
CA TYR A 275 14.55 -22.91 12.35
C TYR A 275 14.52 -21.38 12.36
N ALA A 276 13.43 -20.77 11.88
CA ALA A 276 13.26 -19.32 11.91
C ALA A 276 13.32 -18.80 13.35
N ARG A 277 12.58 -19.44 14.28
CA ARG A 277 12.60 -19.07 15.71
C ARG A 277 13.99 -19.20 16.33
N GLU A 278 14.74 -20.25 16.03
CA GLU A 278 16.14 -20.42 16.49
C GLU A 278 17.02 -19.24 16.04
N LYS A 279 16.78 -18.72 14.84
CA LYS A 279 17.53 -17.63 14.23
C LYS A 279 17.01 -16.23 14.60
N GLY A 280 15.95 -16.14 15.41
CA GLY A 280 15.31 -14.86 15.76
C GLY A 280 14.52 -14.22 14.61
N VAL A 281 14.16 -15.01 13.60
CA VAL A 281 13.39 -14.61 12.41
C VAL A 281 12.01 -15.27 12.44
N ARG A 282 11.04 -14.75 11.68
CA ARG A 282 9.74 -15.40 11.50
C ARG A 282 9.48 -15.73 10.03
N ILE A 283 8.73 -16.80 9.79
CA ILE A 283 8.06 -16.96 8.50
C ILE A 283 6.92 -15.95 8.42
N ILE A 284 6.79 -15.29 7.28
CA ILE A 284 5.61 -14.51 6.88
C ILE A 284 4.80 -15.42 5.96
N GLY A 285 3.56 -15.70 6.35
CA GLY A 285 2.68 -16.59 5.61
C GLY A 285 2.14 -15.96 4.33
N HIS A 286 1.62 -16.79 3.43
CA HIS A 286 0.99 -16.38 2.19
C HIS A 286 -0.30 -17.15 1.91
N HIS A 287 -1.40 -16.43 1.67
CA HIS A 287 -2.71 -16.95 1.25
C HIS A 287 -3.18 -16.24 -0.03
N GLU A 288 -2.74 -16.71 -1.20
CA GLU A 288 -3.34 -16.33 -2.49
C GLU A 288 -4.68 -17.04 -2.68
N THR A 289 -5.71 -16.32 -3.11
CA THR A 289 -7.07 -16.87 -3.22
C THR A 289 -7.52 -17.13 -4.65
N GLY A 290 -6.81 -16.67 -5.68
CA GLY A 290 -7.23 -16.70 -7.08
C GLY A 290 -8.64 -16.13 -7.27
N GLY A 291 -9.01 -15.15 -6.45
CA GLY A 291 -10.35 -14.55 -6.37
C GLY A 291 -11.44 -15.43 -5.72
N ALA A 292 -11.16 -16.66 -5.29
CA ALA A 292 -12.13 -17.63 -4.76
C ALA A 292 -12.40 -17.48 -3.25
N VAL A 293 -13.01 -16.37 -2.84
CA VAL A 293 -13.07 -15.98 -1.42
C VAL A 293 -13.93 -16.89 -0.54
N THR A 294 -15.03 -17.46 -1.05
CA THR A 294 -15.82 -18.43 -0.26
C THR A 294 -15.06 -19.75 -0.04
N HIS A 295 -14.13 -20.09 -0.94
CA HIS A 295 -13.24 -21.24 -0.74
C HIS A 295 -12.21 -20.97 0.35
N TYR A 296 -11.62 -19.78 0.35
CA TYR A 296 -10.74 -19.34 1.42
C TYR A 296 -11.44 -19.26 2.78
N GLU A 297 -12.63 -18.66 2.87
CA GLU A 297 -13.38 -18.51 4.12
C GLU A 297 -13.67 -19.85 4.81
N ARG A 298 -13.93 -20.92 4.05
CA ARG A 298 -14.14 -22.28 4.60
C ARG A 298 -12.89 -22.87 5.26
N GLN A 299 -11.70 -22.47 4.81
CA GLN A 299 -10.41 -22.96 5.31
C GLN A 299 -9.77 -22.00 6.31
N MET A 300 -10.18 -20.73 6.31
CA MET A 300 -9.55 -19.61 7.01
C MET A 300 -9.27 -19.88 8.49
N GLY A 301 -10.20 -20.51 9.22
CA GLY A 301 -10.00 -20.85 10.62
C GLY A 301 -8.86 -21.84 10.84
N ALA A 302 -8.83 -22.92 10.05
CA ALA A 302 -7.77 -23.93 10.14
C ALA A 302 -6.42 -23.39 9.63
N ALA A 303 -6.43 -22.56 8.59
CA ALA A 303 -5.24 -21.92 8.05
C ALA A 303 -4.59 -20.96 9.07
N PHE A 304 -5.37 -20.12 9.76
CA PHE A 304 -4.82 -19.26 10.82
C PHE A 304 -4.38 -20.03 12.06
N GLN A 305 -5.05 -21.13 12.41
CA GLN A 305 -4.57 -22.02 13.47
C GLN A 305 -3.21 -22.63 13.11
N LEU A 306 -3.06 -23.14 11.89
CA LEU A 306 -1.78 -23.68 11.40
C LEU A 306 -0.66 -22.63 11.49
N TYR A 307 -0.95 -21.38 11.11
CA TYR A 307 0.01 -20.28 11.21
C TYR A 307 0.38 -19.95 12.65
N GLU A 308 -0.60 -19.88 13.54
CA GLU A 308 -0.35 -19.66 14.97
C GLU A 308 0.51 -20.78 15.58
N ASP A 309 0.19 -22.05 15.28
CA ASP A 309 0.92 -23.23 15.77
C ASP A 309 2.38 -23.24 15.30
N ASN A 310 2.66 -22.66 14.13
CA ASN A 310 4.00 -22.54 13.57
C ASN A 310 4.69 -21.20 13.85
N GLY A 311 4.08 -20.32 14.65
CA GLY A 311 4.67 -19.05 15.08
C GLY A 311 4.66 -17.94 14.02
N ILE A 312 3.84 -18.09 12.97
CA ILE A 312 3.63 -17.06 11.95
C ILE A 312 2.74 -15.96 12.55
N ARG A 313 3.18 -14.69 12.41
CA ARG A 313 2.51 -13.51 12.98
C ARG A 313 2.14 -12.44 11.95
N VAL A 314 2.51 -12.65 10.69
CA VAL A 314 2.13 -11.80 9.56
C VAL A 314 1.76 -12.70 8.39
N VAL A 315 0.70 -12.36 7.67
CA VAL A 315 0.27 -13.04 6.45
C VAL A 315 0.11 -12.01 5.32
N LYS A 316 0.67 -12.32 4.15
CA LYS A 316 0.27 -11.72 2.88
C LYS A 316 -0.95 -12.48 2.35
N THR A 317 -2.04 -11.79 2.05
CA THR A 317 -3.21 -12.37 1.37
C THR A 317 -3.32 -11.78 -0.04
N GLY A 318 -3.71 -12.57 -1.03
CA GLY A 318 -3.90 -12.09 -2.42
C GLY A 318 -5.26 -12.47 -2.99
N TYR A 319 -5.75 -11.67 -3.93
CA TYR A 319 -7.09 -11.77 -4.52
C TYR A 319 -7.04 -11.58 -6.04
N VAL A 320 -6.06 -12.22 -6.68
CA VAL A 320 -5.82 -12.11 -8.13
C VAL A 320 -7.02 -12.63 -8.91
N ALA A 321 -7.75 -11.68 -9.47
CA ALA A 321 -8.81 -11.85 -10.44
C ALA A 321 -9.00 -10.51 -11.16
N ASP A 322 -9.51 -10.56 -12.38
CA ASP A 322 -9.95 -9.35 -13.08
C ASP A 322 -11.02 -8.61 -12.27
N GLY A 323 -11.16 -7.31 -12.51
CA GLY A 323 -12.19 -6.46 -11.92
C GLY A 323 -13.58 -7.02 -12.17
N GLY A 324 -14.34 -7.21 -11.09
CA GLY A 324 -15.64 -7.89 -11.14
C GLY A 324 -15.54 -9.41 -11.18
N GLY A 325 -14.34 -9.99 -11.06
CA GLY A 325 -14.05 -11.40 -11.19
C GLY A 325 -14.02 -12.20 -9.90
N ILE A 326 -14.17 -11.58 -8.72
CA ILE A 326 -14.17 -12.28 -7.43
C ILE A 326 -15.26 -13.34 -7.42
N GLN A 327 -14.90 -14.57 -7.05
CA GLN A 327 -15.82 -15.69 -6.95
C GLN A 327 -16.31 -15.87 -5.52
N ARG A 328 -17.63 -15.88 -5.34
CA ARG A 328 -18.27 -16.33 -4.10
C ARG A 328 -19.38 -17.33 -4.38
N ILE A 329 -19.71 -18.14 -3.39
CA ILE A 329 -20.90 -19.01 -3.42
C ILE A 329 -21.99 -18.33 -2.58
N ASP A 330 -23.16 -18.09 -3.16
CA ASP A 330 -24.29 -17.52 -2.44
C ASP A 330 -24.99 -18.54 -1.51
N ASP A 331 -26.00 -18.07 -0.78
CA ASP A 331 -26.81 -18.85 0.17
C ASP A 331 -27.57 -20.01 -0.50
N LYS A 332 -27.70 -20.00 -1.84
CA LYS A 332 -28.34 -21.04 -2.64
C LYS A 332 -27.32 -21.99 -3.29
N GLY A 333 -26.04 -21.85 -2.98
CA GLY A 333 -24.98 -22.65 -3.58
C GLY A 333 -24.61 -22.23 -5.00
N ILE A 334 -25.03 -21.04 -5.46
CA ILE A 334 -24.77 -20.54 -6.81
C ILE A 334 -23.52 -19.66 -6.79
N GLU A 335 -22.61 -19.88 -7.73
CA GLU A 335 -21.45 -19.00 -7.91
C GLU A 335 -21.87 -17.62 -8.42
N ARG A 336 -21.33 -16.57 -7.79
CA ARG A 336 -21.51 -15.16 -8.15
C ARG A 336 -20.16 -14.50 -8.37
N ARG A 337 -20.17 -13.48 -9.20
CA ARG A 337 -19.03 -12.63 -9.53
C ARG A 337 -19.22 -11.25 -8.93
N GLU A 338 -18.25 -10.79 -8.14
CA GLU A 338 -18.33 -9.53 -7.39
C GLU A 338 -17.11 -8.64 -7.68
N TRP A 339 -17.24 -7.35 -7.40
CA TRP A 339 -16.12 -6.40 -7.46
C TRP A 339 -15.28 -6.46 -6.18
N HIS A 340 -13.96 -6.30 -6.31
CA HIS A 340 -12.99 -6.19 -5.20
C HIS A 340 -13.32 -5.07 -4.21
N ASP A 341 -13.98 -4.00 -4.67
CA ASP A 341 -14.37 -2.85 -3.87
C ASP A 341 -15.88 -2.79 -3.59
N GLY A 342 -16.64 -3.85 -3.90
CA GLY A 342 -18.06 -4.00 -3.52
C GLY A 342 -18.25 -4.15 -2.01
N GLN A 343 -19.48 -3.92 -1.52
CA GLN A 343 -19.81 -4.11 -0.10
C GLN A 343 -19.45 -5.52 0.38
N PHE A 344 -19.71 -6.54 -0.43
CA PHE A 344 -19.35 -7.93 -0.12
C PHE A 344 -17.86 -8.09 0.22
N MET A 345 -16.98 -7.54 -0.62
CA MET A 345 -15.54 -7.65 -0.43
C MET A 345 -15.02 -6.76 0.70
N ALA A 346 -15.60 -5.57 0.90
CA ALA A 346 -15.30 -4.75 2.08
C ALA A 346 -15.59 -5.51 3.40
N VAL A 347 -16.71 -6.25 3.45
CA VAL A 347 -17.05 -7.13 4.58
C VAL A 347 -16.10 -8.32 4.67
N HIS A 348 -15.80 -8.98 3.54
CA HIS A 348 -14.86 -10.11 3.48
C HIS A 348 -13.49 -9.75 4.07
N HIS A 349 -12.85 -8.68 3.58
CA HIS A 349 -11.55 -8.26 4.09
C HIS A 349 -11.59 -7.99 5.59
N LEU A 350 -12.66 -7.34 6.08
CA LEU A 350 -12.81 -7.07 7.50
C LEU A 350 -13.00 -8.36 8.32
N ASN A 351 -13.68 -9.38 7.77
CA ASN A 351 -13.79 -10.70 8.39
C ASN A 351 -12.43 -11.39 8.50
N VAL A 352 -11.61 -11.32 7.45
CA VAL A 352 -10.23 -11.86 7.45
C VAL A 352 -9.38 -11.16 8.51
N VAL A 353 -9.39 -9.83 8.56
CA VAL A 353 -8.64 -9.03 9.54
C VAL A 353 -9.05 -9.36 10.97
N LYS A 354 -10.36 -9.46 11.24
CA LYS A 354 -10.88 -9.84 12.56
C LYS A 354 -10.55 -11.29 12.93
N ALA A 355 -10.53 -12.19 11.95
CA ALA A 355 -10.15 -13.57 12.16
C ALA A 355 -8.67 -13.70 12.50
N ALA A 356 -7.80 -13.09 11.71
CA ALA A 356 -6.36 -13.03 11.96
C ALA A 356 -6.02 -12.43 13.35
N ALA A 357 -6.74 -11.38 13.76
CA ALA A 357 -6.54 -10.76 15.08
C ALA A 357 -6.76 -11.73 16.25
N ARG A 358 -7.70 -12.70 16.13
CA ARG A 358 -7.94 -13.71 17.17
C ARG A 358 -6.74 -14.66 17.36
N HIS A 359 -5.94 -14.83 16.32
CA HIS A 359 -4.71 -15.62 16.31
C HIS A 359 -3.46 -14.76 16.49
N LYS A 360 -3.61 -13.46 16.77
CA LYS A 360 -2.52 -12.48 16.83
C LYS A 360 -1.67 -12.50 15.55
N ILE A 361 -2.35 -12.43 14.41
CA ILE A 361 -1.75 -12.37 13.07
C ILE A 361 -2.09 -11.01 12.44
N ALA A 362 -1.06 -10.35 11.92
CA ALA A 362 -1.17 -9.14 11.10
C ALA A 362 -1.39 -9.49 9.63
N VAL A 363 -2.13 -8.66 8.91
CA VAL A 363 -2.56 -8.87 7.53
C VAL A 363 -1.98 -7.80 6.64
N ASN A 364 -1.31 -8.25 5.58
CA ASN A 364 -0.88 -7.48 4.42
C ASN A 364 -1.73 -7.92 3.21
N ALA A 365 -2.63 -7.09 2.72
CA ALA A 365 -3.56 -7.49 1.66
C ALA A 365 -3.11 -6.97 0.28
N HIS A 366 -2.78 -7.87 -0.64
CA HIS A 366 -2.65 -7.61 -2.07
C HIS A 366 -4.02 -7.76 -2.76
N GLU A 367 -4.21 -7.17 -3.95
CA GLU A 367 -5.50 -6.91 -4.61
C GLU A 367 -6.65 -6.52 -3.65
N PRO A 368 -6.42 -5.58 -2.72
CA PRO A 368 -7.33 -5.34 -1.61
C PRO A 368 -8.49 -4.43 -2.04
N VAL A 369 -9.48 -4.24 -1.17
CA VAL A 369 -10.18 -2.94 -1.13
C VAL A 369 -9.17 -1.83 -0.77
N LYS A 370 -9.29 -0.63 -1.35
CA LYS A 370 -8.41 0.51 -1.01
C LYS A 370 -8.37 0.83 0.49
N ASP A 371 -7.27 1.42 0.96
CA ASP A 371 -7.18 1.87 2.36
C ASP A 371 -8.16 3.02 2.60
N THR A 372 -8.73 3.07 3.79
CA THR A 372 -9.65 4.12 4.25
C THR A 372 -9.41 4.45 5.73
N GLY A 373 -8.22 4.12 6.26
CA GLY A 373 -7.78 4.40 7.62
C GLY A 373 -8.15 3.32 8.66
N LEU A 374 -8.70 2.19 8.24
CA LEU A 374 -9.18 1.14 9.15
C LEU A 374 -8.08 0.52 10.02
N ARG A 375 -6.80 0.73 9.70
CA ARG A 375 -5.66 0.43 10.58
C ARG A 375 -5.75 1.12 11.96
N ARG A 376 -6.48 2.22 12.10
CA ARG A 376 -6.77 2.83 13.42
C ARG A 376 -7.66 1.91 14.26
N THR A 377 -8.71 1.38 13.65
CA THR A 377 -9.71 0.52 14.30
C THR A 377 -9.18 -0.91 14.49
N TYR A 378 -8.45 -1.42 13.51
CA TYR A 378 -7.86 -2.76 13.48
C TYR A 378 -6.36 -2.66 13.17
N PRO A 379 -5.50 -2.38 14.17
CA PRO A 379 -4.07 -2.19 13.96
C PRO A 379 -3.30 -3.45 13.53
N ASN A 380 -3.97 -4.57 13.31
CA ASN A 380 -3.38 -5.72 12.66
C ASN A 380 -3.56 -5.70 11.13
N TRP A 381 -4.29 -4.76 10.55
CA TRP A 381 -4.30 -4.54 9.10
C TRP A 381 -3.16 -3.57 8.74
N VAL A 382 -1.96 -4.13 8.59
CA VAL A 382 -0.71 -3.37 8.70
C VAL A 382 -0.31 -2.67 7.41
N ALA A 383 -0.55 -3.32 6.28
CA ALA A 383 -0.29 -2.78 4.95
C ALA A 383 -1.24 -3.41 3.93
N ARG A 384 -1.20 -2.87 2.72
CA ARG A 384 -1.88 -3.43 1.56
C ARG A 384 -1.18 -2.96 0.29
N GLU A 385 -1.34 -3.64 -0.83
CA GLU A 385 -0.79 -3.17 -2.11
C GLU A 385 -1.74 -2.13 -2.75
N GLY A 386 -2.68 -2.55 -3.61
CA GLY A 386 -3.77 -1.71 -4.10
C GLY A 386 -3.30 -0.54 -4.99
N ALA A 387 -2.21 -0.74 -5.71
CA ALA A 387 -1.66 0.07 -6.80
C ALA A 387 -0.53 -0.74 -7.46
N ARG A 388 -0.05 -0.36 -8.65
CA ARG A 388 1.11 -1.04 -9.25
C ARG A 388 2.33 -0.94 -8.32
N GLY A 389 2.74 -2.08 -7.75
CA GLY A 389 3.97 -2.21 -6.97
C GLY A 389 5.19 -2.52 -7.81
N GLN A 390 6.26 -2.99 -7.17
CA GLN A 390 7.52 -3.34 -7.82
C GLN A 390 7.40 -4.53 -8.79
N GLU A 391 6.43 -5.43 -8.60
CA GLU A 391 6.20 -6.57 -9.49
C GLU A 391 6.01 -6.17 -10.96
N TYR A 392 5.34 -5.05 -11.22
CA TYR A 392 5.16 -4.52 -12.56
C TYR A 392 6.47 -4.09 -13.23
N ASN A 393 7.57 -3.94 -12.50
CA ASN A 393 8.89 -3.69 -13.05
C ASN A 393 9.61 -4.97 -13.52
N ALA A 394 9.10 -6.16 -13.17
CA ALA A 394 9.59 -7.44 -13.69
C ALA A 394 8.93 -7.83 -15.02
N TRP A 395 7.63 -7.58 -15.18
CA TRP A 395 6.85 -8.10 -16.32
C TRP A 395 5.79 -7.15 -16.88
N GLY A 396 5.57 -5.98 -16.27
CA GLY A 396 4.61 -5.00 -16.78
C GLY A 396 5.02 -4.48 -18.16
N GLN A 397 4.06 -4.37 -19.08
CA GLN A 397 4.29 -3.85 -20.43
C GLN A 397 3.41 -2.62 -20.69
N PRO A 398 3.92 -1.39 -20.49
CA PRO A 398 5.26 -1.04 -20.01
C PRO A 398 5.43 -1.26 -18.49
N PRO A 399 6.69 -1.28 -17.97
CA PRO A 399 6.96 -1.25 -16.52
C PRO A 399 6.52 0.10 -15.92
N ASN A 400 6.73 0.29 -14.62
CA ASN A 400 6.41 1.57 -14.00
C ASN A 400 7.37 2.66 -14.54
N PRO A 401 6.85 3.82 -14.99
CA PRO A 401 7.68 4.91 -15.48
C PRO A 401 8.40 5.64 -14.33
N PRO A 402 9.44 6.46 -14.64
CA PRO A 402 10.18 7.19 -13.62
C PRO A 402 9.33 8.09 -12.69
N GLU A 403 8.21 8.65 -13.15
CA GLU A 403 7.31 9.47 -12.33
C GLU A 403 6.48 8.68 -11.29
N HIS A 404 6.41 7.35 -11.40
CA HIS A 404 5.40 6.53 -10.71
C HIS A 404 5.41 6.70 -9.18
N GLU A 405 6.58 6.63 -8.53
CA GLU A 405 6.65 6.75 -7.07
C GLU A 405 6.37 8.18 -6.59
N ALA A 406 6.68 9.19 -7.41
CA ALA A 406 6.30 10.58 -7.14
C ALA A 406 4.78 10.78 -7.34
N MET A 407 4.13 10.08 -8.27
CA MET A 407 2.67 10.02 -8.37
C MET A 407 2.04 9.36 -7.14
N LEU A 408 2.53 8.17 -6.76
CA LEU A 408 1.99 7.39 -5.63
C LEU A 408 1.98 8.19 -4.33
N ALA A 409 3.03 8.96 -4.06
CA ALA A 409 3.18 9.76 -2.84
C ALA A 409 2.00 10.72 -2.61
N PHE A 410 1.43 11.29 -3.68
CA PHE A 410 0.32 12.26 -3.59
C PHE A 410 -1.04 11.68 -3.99
N THR A 411 -1.14 10.36 -4.16
CA THR A 411 -2.37 9.68 -4.56
C THR A 411 -2.60 8.45 -3.68
N ARG A 412 -2.13 7.27 -4.08
CA ARG A 412 -2.26 6.02 -3.32
C ARG A 412 -1.81 6.16 -1.86
N MET A 413 -0.70 6.85 -1.61
CA MET A 413 -0.14 6.99 -0.26
C MET A 413 -0.97 7.91 0.66
N LEU A 414 -1.87 8.74 0.11
CA LEU A 414 -2.79 9.55 0.92
C LEU A 414 -3.87 8.69 1.60
N SER A 415 -4.11 7.46 1.11
CA SER A 415 -5.07 6.54 1.72
C SER A 415 -4.52 5.79 2.94
N GLY A 416 -3.23 5.45 2.93
CA GLY A 416 -2.59 4.61 3.94
C GLY A 416 -1.34 3.89 3.44
N PRO A 417 -0.69 3.06 4.29
CA PRO A 417 0.55 2.39 3.95
C PRO A 417 0.42 1.49 2.72
N MET A 418 1.51 1.37 1.96
CA MET A 418 1.60 0.52 0.78
C MET A 418 2.74 -0.47 0.92
N ASP A 419 2.45 -1.76 0.76
CA ASP A 419 3.49 -2.75 0.56
C ASP A 419 3.98 -2.69 -0.91
N PHE A 420 4.87 -1.73 -1.20
CA PHE A 420 5.38 -1.50 -2.56
C PHE A 420 6.44 -2.50 -3.00
N THR A 421 7.08 -3.18 -2.04
CA THR A 421 8.25 -4.06 -2.18
C THR A 421 9.49 -3.38 -2.81
N PRO A 422 10.05 -2.31 -2.18
CA PRO A 422 11.18 -1.55 -2.73
C PRO A 422 12.53 -2.30 -2.66
N GLY A 423 13.57 -1.66 -3.17
CA GLY A 423 14.96 -2.04 -2.90
C GLY A 423 15.54 -3.05 -3.88
N ILE A 424 15.18 -2.99 -5.16
CA ILE A 424 15.83 -3.83 -6.18
C ILE A 424 17.24 -3.29 -6.47
N PHE A 425 18.25 -4.17 -6.43
CA PHE A 425 19.66 -3.86 -6.65
C PHE A 425 20.15 -4.34 -8.02
N ASP A 426 19.59 -5.42 -8.55
CA ASP A 426 19.71 -5.82 -9.95
C ASP A 426 18.57 -5.18 -10.75
N LEU A 427 18.81 -4.00 -11.30
CA LEU A 427 17.79 -3.16 -11.94
C LEU A 427 17.46 -3.62 -13.37
N GLU A 428 18.14 -4.65 -13.89
CA GLU A 428 17.97 -5.17 -15.26
C GLU A 428 17.84 -6.71 -15.27
N PRO A 429 16.95 -7.30 -14.44
CA PRO A 429 16.93 -8.75 -14.22
C PRO A 429 16.62 -9.54 -15.51
N ASN A 430 15.84 -8.95 -16.42
CA ASN A 430 15.44 -9.57 -17.68
C ASN A 430 16.56 -9.63 -18.74
N LYS A 431 17.70 -8.95 -18.53
CA LYS A 431 18.87 -9.08 -19.41
C LYS A 431 19.70 -10.34 -19.14
N ARG A 432 19.46 -11.01 -18.01
CA ARG A 432 20.17 -12.23 -17.63
C ARG A 432 19.64 -13.43 -18.42
N PRO A 433 20.45 -14.47 -18.65
CA PRO A 433 19.92 -15.72 -19.19
C PRO A 433 18.89 -16.35 -18.22
N PRO A 434 17.91 -17.11 -18.72
CA PRO A 434 17.05 -17.94 -17.89
C PRO A 434 17.85 -18.96 -17.08
N VAL A 435 17.37 -19.33 -15.89
CA VAL A 435 18.02 -20.33 -15.02
C VAL A 435 18.02 -21.72 -15.65
N ARG A 436 17.00 -22.04 -16.45
CA ARG A 436 16.87 -23.29 -17.21
C ARG A 436 16.40 -23.00 -18.64
N ALA A 437 16.73 -23.89 -19.58
CA ALA A 437 16.47 -23.70 -21.01
C ALA A 437 14.97 -23.64 -21.39
N ASP A 438 14.08 -24.17 -20.55
CA ASP A 438 12.62 -24.17 -20.71
C ASP A 438 11.92 -23.10 -19.85
N MET A 439 12.70 -22.22 -19.22
CA MET A 439 12.19 -21.03 -18.54
C MET A 439 12.39 -19.80 -19.42
N THR A 440 11.49 -18.82 -19.27
CA THR A 440 11.55 -17.57 -20.01
C THR A 440 11.61 -16.40 -19.03
N ARG A 441 12.20 -15.29 -19.50
CA ARG A 441 12.11 -13.98 -18.85
C ARG A 441 11.20 -13.08 -19.68
N ALA A 442 10.77 -11.97 -19.09
CA ALA A 442 10.10 -10.93 -19.84
C ALA A 442 11.08 -10.25 -20.83
N ASP A 443 10.56 -9.32 -21.63
CA ASP A 443 11.37 -8.53 -22.55
C ASP A 443 12.54 -7.84 -21.80
N PRO A 444 13.79 -7.90 -22.30
CA PRO A 444 14.94 -7.22 -21.68
C PRO A 444 14.78 -5.71 -21.45
N ASP A 445 13.87 -5.04 -22.17
CA ASP A 445 13.53 -3.62 -21.98
C ASP A 445 12.56 -3.40 -20.80
N ILE A 446 11.90 -4.46 -20.31
CA ILE A 446 11.13 -4.43 -19.07
C ILE A 446 12.12 -4.54 -17.91
N ARG A 447 12.24 -3.44 -17.16
CA ARG A 447 13.22 -3.31 -16.09
C ARG A 447 12.76 -2.28 -15.06
N VAL A 448 13.47 -2.20 -13.94
CA VAL A 448 13.26 -1.15 -12.95
C VAL A 448 13.77 0.18 -13.53
N GLN A 449 12.86 1.11 -13.82
CA GLN A 449 13.16 2.41 -14.44
C GLN A 449 13.57 3.47 -13.41
N THR A 450 14.53 3.14 -12.54
CA THR A 450 15.07 4.03 -11.52
C THR A 450 16.59 3.94 -11.43
N THR A 451 17.24 4.85 -10.69
CA THR A 451 18.60 4.62 -10.19
C THR A 451 18.58 3.77 -8.91
N LEU A 452 19.76 3.29 -8.48
CA LEU A 452 19.94 2.58 -7.22
C LEU A 452 19.66 3.48 -6.01
N ALA A 453 20.03 4.77 -6.06
CA ALA A 453 19.77 5.70 -4.95
C ALA A 453 18.27 5.96 -4.75
N LYS A 454 17.49 5.99 -5.84
CA LYS A 454 16.03 6.02 -5.76
C LYS A 454 15.47 4.82 -5.01
N GLN A 455 15.98 3.61 -5.28
CA GLN A 455 15.52 2.38 -4.59
C GLN A 455 15.75 2.44 -3.06
N LEU A 456 16.84 3.08 -2.61
CA LEU A 456 17.07 3.33 -1.19
C LEU A 456 16.09 4.37 -0.62
N ALA A 457 15.82 5.43 -1.37
CA ALA A 457 14.93 6.52 -0.93
C ALA A 457 13.48 6.04 -0.68
N LEU A 458 13.03 5.00 -1.38
CA LEU A 458 11.67 4.47 -1.27
C LEU A 458 11.31 3.97 0.13
N TYR A 459 12.27 3.50 0.92
CA TYR A 459 12.06 3.07 2.32
C TYR A 459 11.58 4.20 3.23
N VAL A 460 11.88 5.46 2.85
CA VAL A 460 11.42 6.66 3.56
C VAL A 460 10.25 7.32 2.82
N VAL A 461 10.27 7.37 1.49
CA VAL A 461 9.19 8.02 0.72
C VAL A 461 7.87 7.27 0.84
N LEU A 462 7.87 5.94 0.62
CA LEU A 462 6.67 5.12 0.64
C LEU A 462 6.52 4.45 2.00
N TYR A 463 5.70 5.03 2.87
CA TYR A 463 5.50 4.50 4.21
C TYR A 463 4.80 3.12 4.21
N SER A 464 5.39 2.18 4.94
CA SER A 464 4.75 0.94 5.38
C SER A 464 5.36 0.48 6.71
N PRO A 465 4.58 -0.06 7.67
CA PRO A 465 5.12 -0.68 8.88
C PRO A 465 5.79 -2.03 8.61
N ILE A 466 5.61 -2.59 7.42
CA ILE A 466 6.35 -3.74 6.93
C ILE A 466 7.02 -3.37 5.61
N GLN A 467 8.35 -3.36 5.57
CA GLN A 467 9.10 -2.99 4.36
C GLN A 467 9.86 -4.20 3.84
N MET A 468 9.62 -4.55 2.57
CA MET A 468 10.40 -5.60 1.93
C MET A 468 11.74 -5.07 1.44
N ALA A 469 12.80 -5.84 1.62
CA ALA A 469 13.96 -5.85 0.75
C ALA A 469 13.73 -6.92 -0.32
N ALA A 470 13.21 -6.47 -1.45
CA ALA A 470 12.56 -7.32 -2.44
C ALA A 470 13.50 -8.18 -3.30
N ASP A 471 14.76 -7.77 -3.47
CA ASP A 471 15.70 -8.44 -4.36
C ASP A 471 16.22 -9.76 -3.78
N LEU A 472 16.92 -10.51 -4.62
CA LEU A 472 17.61 -11.73 -4.22
C LEU A 472 18.77 -11.40 -3.26
N PRO A 473 19.00 -12.21 -2.21
CA PRO A 473 20.09 -12.03 -1.25
C PRO A 473 21.46 -11.74 -1.89
N GLU A 474 21.81 -12.47 -2.95
CA GLU A 474 23.09 -12.34 -3.66
C GLU A 474 23.27 -10.98 -4.36
N ASN A 475 22.19 -10.27 -4.68
CA ASN A 475 22.28 -8.94 -5.29
C ASN A 475 22.60 -7.87 -4.25
N TYR A 476 22.09 -8.01 -3.02
CA TYR A 476 22.47 -7.17 -1.89
C TYR A 476 23.93 -7.39 -1.48
N GLU A 477 24.39 -8.64 -1.42
CA GLU A 477 25.75 -8.96 -1.01
C GLU A 477 26.83 -8.46 -1.98
N LYS A 478 26.48 -8.17 -3.25
CA LYS A 478 27.37 -7.51 -4.21
C LYS A 478 27.58 -6.02 -3.92
N ARG A 479 26.67 -5.38 -3.19
CA ARG A 479 26.67 -3.94 -2.88
C ARG A 479 26.40 -3.67 -1.39
N PRO A 480 27.24 -4.20 -0.48
CA PRO A 480 27.05 -4.03 0.96
C PRO A 480 27.12 -2.57 1.40
N ASP A 481 27.82 -1.72 0.63
CA ASP A 481 27.91 -0.28 0.79
C ASP A 481 26.52 0.38 0.73
N ALA A 482 25.77 0.14 -0.35
CA ALA A 482 24.41 0.65 -0.53
C ALA A 482 23.40 -0.06 0.38
N PHE A 483 23.58 -1.37 0.58
CA PHE A 483 22.68 -2.18 1.40
C PHE A 483 22.64 -1.75 2.86
N GLN A 484 23.72 -1.14 3.38
CA GLN A 484 23.75 -0.62 4.74
C GLN A 484 22.59 0.34 5.05
N PHE A 485 22.15 1.16 4.09
CA PHE A 485 20.98 2.02 4.31
C PHE A 485 19.71 1.21 4.59
N ILE A 486 19.48 0.11 3.84
CA ILE A 486 18.34 -0.79 4.04
C ILE A 486 18.45 -1.49 5.39
N VAL A 487 19.66 -1.86 5.83
CA VAL A 487 19.89 -2.44 7.17
C VAL A 487 19.57 -1.43 8.27
N ASP A 488 19.86 -0.15 8.05
CA ASP A 488 19.74 0.90 9.08
C ASP A 488 18.33 1.52 9.18
N VAL A 489 17.60 1.65 8.07
CA VAL A 489 16.33 2.39 8.04
C VAL A 489 15.20 1.68 8.83
N PRO A 490 14.47 2.34 9.73
CA PRO A 490 13.38 1.72 10.47
C PRO A 490 12.10 1.62 9.63
N ALA A 491 11.08 0.93 10.14
CA ALA A 491 9.75 0.85 9.55
C ALA A 491 8.65 1.53 10.39
N ASP A 492 8.98 2.05 11.58
CA ASP A 492 8.05 2.79 12.46
C ASP A 492 8.63 4.15 12.81
N TRP A 493 7.75 5.16 12.87
CA TRP A 493 8.17 6.55 12.92
C TRP A 493 7.54 7.30 14.09
N GLU A 494 8.34 8.11 14.77
CA GLU A 494 7.89 9.06 15.79
C GLU A 494 7.15 10.22 15.14
N GLU A 495 7.68 10.74 14.03
CA GLU A 495 7.12 11.84 13.25
C GLU A 495 7.48 11.69 11.77
N SER A 496 6.63 12.19 10.88
CA SER A 496 6.87 12.25 9.44
C SER A 496 6.45 13.61 8.87
N ILE A 497 7.33 14.20 8.06
CA ILE A 497 7.19 15.54 7.51
C ILE A 497 7.45 15.51 6.01
N GLY A 498 6.43 15.87 5.21
CA GLY A 498 6.60 16.23 3.81
C GLY A 498 7.38 17.54 3.68
N LEU A 499 8.61 17.46 3.23
CA LEU A 499 9.55 18.59 3.14
C LEU A 499 9.32 19.40 1.86
N ALA A 500 9.15 18.70 0.74
CA ALA A 500 8.96 19.28 -0.58
C ALA A 500 8.26 18.28 -1.51
N GLY A 501 7.64 18.78 -2.57
CA GLY A 501 7.18 17.95 -3.66
C GLY A 501 6.11 18.62 -4.52
N GLU A 502 5.91 18.03 -5.69
CA GLU A 502 4.90 18.36 -6.69
C GLU A 502 4.39 17.03 -7.27
N VAL A 503 3.07 16.92 -7.52
CA VAL A 503 2.44 15.66 -7.92
C VAL A 503 3.05 15.16 -9.24
N GLY A 504 3.56 13.93 -9.23
CA GLY A 504 4.17 13.32 -10.41
C GLY A 504 5.64 13.65 -10.63
N ASP A 505 6.07 14.82 -10.17
CA ASP A 505 7.40 15.33 -10.46
C ASP A 505 8.46 14.89 -9.45
N TYR A 506 8.25 15.17 -8.16
CA TYR A 506 9.22 14.85 -7.10
C TYR A 506 8.59 14.89 -5.72
N VAL A 507 9.24 14.23 -4.75
CA VAL A 507 8.85 14.30 -3.34
C VAL A 507 10.07 14.12 -2.44
N ALA A 508 10.10 14.83 -1.32
CA ALA A 508 11.07 14.65 -0.24
C ALA A 508 10.35 14.57 1.10
N ILE A 509 10.67 13.54 1.90
CA ILE A 509 10.07 13.29 3.21
C ILE A 509 11.18 13.07 4.23
N ALA A 510 11.05 13.71 5.40
CA ALA A 510 11.86 13.42 6.58
C ALA A 510 11.02 12.65 7.60
N ARG A 511 11.62 11.67 8.28
CA ARG A 511 10.97 10.90 9.33
C ARG A 511 11.92 10.67 10.50
N LYS A 512 11.41 10.80 11.73
CA LYS A 512 12.16 10.47 12.95
C LYS A 512 11.84 9.05 13.37
N GLU A 513 12.85 8.25 13.66
CA GLU A 513 12.68 6.87 14.13
C GLU A 513 11.81 6.81 15.40
N ARG A 514 10.88 5.85 15.46
CA ARG A 514 10.08 5.61 16.66
C ARG A 514 10.96 5.18 17.83
N GLY A 515 10.92 5.95 18.92
CA GLY A 515 11.70 5.64 20.13
C GLY A 515 13.21 5.85 19.97
N GLY A 516 13.66 6.36 18.82
CA GLY A 516 15.05 6.70 18.54
C GLY A 516 15.27 8.20 18.38
N GLU A 517 16.51 8.57 18.09
CA GLU A 517 16.90 9.96 17.84
C GLU A 517 17.28 10.23 16.38
N ASP A 518 17.41 9.16 15.58
CA ASP A 518 17.81 9.23 14.20
C ASP A 518 16.66 9.79 13.35
N TRP A 519 17.03 10.66 12.41
CA TRP A 519 16.15 11.08 11.33
C TRP A 519 16.57 10.42 10.03
N PHE A 520 15.61 10.20 9.14
CA PHE A 520 15.83 9.67 7.81
C PHE A 520 15.18 10.60 6.79
N ILE A 521 15.86 10.86 5.67
CA ILE A 521 15.32 11.59 4.53
C ILE A 521 15.32 10.69 3.31
N GLY A 522 14.20 10.64 2.60
CA GLY A 522 14.12 10.09 1.24
C GLY A 522 13.64 11.16 0.29
N ALA A 523 14.29 11.26 -0.87
CA ALA A 523 13.87 12.12 -1.97
C ALA A 523 13.91 11.33 -3.29
N VAL A 524 12.90 11.52 -4.13
CA VAL A 524 12.82 10.91 -5.46
C VAL A 524 12.34 11.94 -6.49
N THR A 525 12.72 11.72 -7.75
CA THR A 525 12.25 12.50 -8.90
C THR A 525 11.68 11.58 -9.99
N ASP A 526 11.00 12.22 -10.93
CA ASP A 526 10.51 11.73 -12.22
C ASP A 526 11.63 11.52 -13.24
N GLU A 527 11.31 11.49 -14.54
CA GLU A 527 12.29 11.37 -15.62
C GLU A 527 13.19 12.61 -15.77
N ASN A 528 12.88 13.72 -15.10
CA ASN A 528 13.62 14.97 -15.20
C ASN A 528 14.63 15.08 -14.05
N PRO A 529 15.90 15.45 -14.31
CA PRO A 529 16.87 15.68 -13.24
C PRO A 529 16.51 16.93 -12.45
N ARG A 530 16.70 16.90 -11.12
CA ARG A 530 16.34 18.00 -10.22
C ARG A 530 17.41 18.23 -9.17
N THR A 531 17.48 19.43 -8.63
CA THR A 531 18.28 19.71 -7.42
C THR A 531 17.35 20.29 -6.37
N LEU A 532 17.20 19.57 -5.26
CA LEU A 532 16.30 19.98 -4.18
C LEU A 532 17.09 20.65 -3.05
N GLY A 533 16.67 21.85 -2.66
CA GLY A 533 17.14 22.51 -1.45
C GLY A 533 16.30 22.09 -0.24
N ILE A 534 16.87 21.27 0.65
CA ILE A 534 16.17 20.72 1.81
C ILE A 534 16.64 21.44 3.09
N PRO A 535 15.83 22.35 3.66
CA PRO A 535 16.16 22.96 4.94
C PRO A 535 16.04 21.95 6.08
N LEU A 536 17.00 21.97 7.01
CA LEU A 536 17.08 21.00 8.11
C LEU A 536 16.53 21.53 9.45
N ALA A 537 15.70 22.56 9.39
CA ALA A 537 15.13 23.22 10.57
C ALA A 537 14.25 22.32 11.46
N PHE A 538 13.90 21.12 11.01
CA PHE A 538 13.18 20.10 11.78
C PHE A 538 14.08 19.33 12.77
N LEU A 539 15.41 19.42 12.64
CA LEU A 539 16.35 18.83 13.58
C LEU A 539 16.35 19.58 14.91
N ASP A 540 16.83 18.90 15.96
CA ASP A 540 16.90 19.49 17.30
C ASP A 540 17.88 20.68 17.30
N ARG A 541 17.44 21.84 17.81
CA ARG A 541 18.27 23.06 17.83
C ARG A 541 19.48 22.91 18.74
N GLY A 542 20.63 23.40 18.26
CA GLY A 542 21.89 23.36 19.02
C GLY A 542 22.53 21.98 19.12
N ARG A 543 22.05 21.03 18.29
CA ARG A 543 22.56 19.67 18.21
C ARG A 543 23.20 19.43 16.85
N ASP A 544 24.37 18.81 16.86
CA ASP A 544 25.07 18.36 15.67
C ASP A 544 24.57 16.96 15.27
N TYR A 545 24.53 16.70 13.97
CA TYR A 545 24.18 15.41 13.39
C TYR A 545 25.24 14.99 12.38
N VAL A 546 25.55 13.69 12.32
CA VAL A 546 26.27 13.07 11.22
C VAL A 546 25.25 12.62 10.17
N ALA A 547 25.26 13.28 9.03
CA ALA A 547 24.51 12.88 7.85
C ALA A 547 25.30 11.84 7.04
N GLU A 548 24.75 10.65 6.87
CA GLU A 548 25.21 9.61 5.96
C GLU A 548 24.32 9.66 4.71
N ILE A 549 24.88 10.16 3.61
CA ILE A 549 24.15 10.56 2.41
C ILE A 549 24.44 9.56 1.29
N TYR A 550 23.40 8.87 0.82
CA TYR A 550 23.40 7.96 -0.32
C TYR A 550 22.66 8.64 -1.46
N ARG A 551 23.37 9.09 -2.49
CA ARG A 551 22.75 9.86 -3.57
C ARG A 551 23.30 9.46 -4.93
N ASP A 552 22.58 9.85 -5.96
CA ASP A 552 23.03 9.75 -7.34
C ASP A 552 24.42 10.39 -7.54
N GLY A 553 25.27 9.68 -8.29
CA GLY A 553 26.53 10.19 -8.80
C GLY A 553 26.32 11.19 -9.95
N ALA A 554 27.40 11.87 -10.36
CA ALA A 554 27.31 12.94 -11.35
C ALA A 554 26.94 12.44 -12.76
N GLN A 555 27.10 11.14 -13.05
CA GLN A 555 26.76 10.51 -14.33
C GLN A 555 25.58 9.55 -14.18
N ALA A 556 24.90 9.55 -13.04
CA ALA A 556 23.77 8.67 -12.80
C ALA A 556 22.61 9.01 -13.73
N ASN A 557 21.96 7.97 -14.25
CA ASN A 557 20.77 8.06 -15.08
C ASN A 557 20.09 6.69 -15.08
N TRP A 558 18.79 6.64 -14.82
CA TRP A 558 18.07 5.37 -14.75
C TRP A 558 18.25 4.51 -16.00
N LYS A 559 18.39 5.11 -17.19
CA LYS A 559 18.37 4.39 -18.47
C LYS A 559 19.70 3.69 -18.77
N ASP A 560 20.82 4.38 -18.65
CA ASP A 560 22.13 3.92 -19.13
C ASP A 560 23.20 3.80 -18.05
N ASN A 561 23.04 4.45 -16.90
CA ASN A 561 24.00 4.36 -15.78
C ASN A 561 23.28 4.42 -14.41
N PRO A 562 22.43 3.44 -14.09
CA PRO A 562 21.55 3.53 -12.91
C PRO A 562 22.28 3.25 -11.58
N TYR A 563 23.54 2.83 -11.63
CA TYR A 563 24.31 2.37 -10.46
C TYR A 563 25.34 3.37 -9.95
N ASP A 564 25.58 4.48 -10.66
CA ASP A 564 26.50 5.54 -10.22
C ASP A 564 25.94 6.22 -8.97
N MET A 565 26.63 6.02 -7.85
CA MET A 565 26.18 6.42 -6.52
C MET A 565 27.36 6.97 -5.72
N ILE A 566 27.10 8.03 -4.96
CA ILE A 566 28.01 8.60 -3.99
C ILE A 566 27.45 8.34 -2.59
N ILE A 567 28.30 7.79 -1.72
CA ILE A 567 28.04 7.63 -0.29
C ILE A 567 29.03 8.50 0.47
N GLU A 568 28.53 9.49 1.19
CA GLU A 568 29.36 10.47 1.90
C GLU A 568 28.85 10.77 3.31
N LYS A 569 29.76 11.22 4.19
CA LYS A 569 29.41 11.65 5.54
C LYS A 569 29.68 13.15 5.72
N ARG A 570 28.75 13.86 6.35
CA ARG A 570 28.89 15.30 6.65
C ARG A 570 28.34 15.61 8.04
N THR A 571 28.97 16.52 8.76
CA THR A 571 28.38 17.07 10.00
C THR A 571 27.47 18.23 9.63
N ILE A 572 26.27 18.26 10.21
CA ILE A 572 25.20 19.23 9.92
C ILE A 572 24.42 19.56 11.19
N THR A 573 23.65 20.63 11.13
CA THR A 573 22.83 21.15 12.23
C THR A 573 21.44 21.54 11.73
N SER A 574 20.55 21.94 12.64
CA SER A 574 19.24 22.51 12.29
C SER A 574 19.32 23.83 11.49
N GLY A 575 20.49 24.49 11.46
CA GLY A 575 20.70 25.74 10.71
C GLY A 575 21.08 25.52 9.23
N ASP A 576 21.39 24.29 8.85
CA ASP A 576 21.88 23.96 7.51
C ASP A 576 20.75 23.67 6.52
N ALA A 577 21.12 23.62 5.24
CA ALA A 577 20.30 23.10 4.16
C ALA A 577 21.12 22.17 3.26
N LEU A 578 20.54 21.04 2.86
CA LEU A 578 21.15 20.12 1.90
C LEU A 578 20.75 20.48 0.48
N GLN A 579 21.71 20.40 -0.44
CA GLN A 579 21.46 20.42 -1.88
C GLN A 579 21.52 18.97 -2.38
N LEU A 580 20.39 18.44 -2.82
CA LEU A 580 20.26 17.06 -3.26
C LEU A 580 20.09 17.01 -4.78
N PRO A 581 21.17 16.78 -5.55
CA PRO A 581 21.04 16.50 -6.97
C PRO A 581 20.44 15.10 -7.15
N LEU A 582 19.36 15.02 -7.91
CA LEU A 582 18.65 13.81 -8.28
C LEU A 582 18.79 13.63 -9.79
N ALA A 583 19.29 12.47 -10.21
CA ALA A 583 19.40 12.12 -11.62
C ALA A 583 18.00 11.91 -12.24
N PRO A 584 17.88 11.82 -13.58
CA PRO A 584 16.67 11.28 -14.21
C PRO A 584 16.30 9.94 -13.59
N GLY A 585 15.06 9.77 -13.14
CA GLY A 585 14.59 8.56 -12.42
C GLY A 585 15.35 8.30 -11.13
N GLY A 586 15.92 9.36 -10.54
CA GLY A 586 16.88 9.31 -9.46
C GLY A 586 16.32 9.62 -8.07
N GLY A 587 17.20 9.61 -7.09
CA GLY A 587 16.85 9.81 -5.69
C GLY A 587 18.04 9.98 -4.75
N ALA A 588 17.70 10.25 -3.49
CA ALA A 588 18.66 10.33 -2.40
C ALA A 588 18.05 9.79 -1.11
N ALA A 589 18.84 9.04 -0.35
CA ALA A 589 18.50 8.46 0.94
C ALA A 589 19.53 8.90 1.97
N ILE A 590 19.09 9.36 3.13
CA ILE A 590 19.97 9.98 4.12
C ILE A 590 19.60 9.50 5.51
N ARG A 591 20.59 9.04 6.29
CA ARG A 591 20.46 8.84 7.73
C ARG A 591 21.13 9.99 8.45
N LEU A 592 20.43 10.60 9.39
CA LEU A 592 20.89 11.70 10.23
C LEU A 592 20.95 11.23 11.67
N ARG A 593 22.14 10.89 12.12
CA ARG A 593 22.41 10.44 13.49
C ARG A 593 22.90 11.60 14.34
N PRO A 594 22.41 11.82 15.56
CA PRO A 594 23.07 12.72 16.48
C PRO A 594 24.58 12.49 16.58
N ALA A 595 25.37 13.56 16.51
CA ALA A 595 26.76 13.50 16.92
C ALA A 595 26.81 13.34 18.45
N GLY A 596 27.68 12.45 18.93
CA GLY A 596 27.80 12.10 20.35
C GLY A 596 28.48 13.16 21.21
#